data_AF-A0A1M6XH39-F1
#
_entry.id   AF-A0A1M6XH39-F1
#
_cell.length_a   1.000
_cell.length_b   1.000
_cell.length_c   1.000
_cell.angle_alpha   90.00
_cell.angle_beta   90.00
_cell.angle_gamma   90.00
#
_symmetry.space_group_name_H-M   'P 1'
#
loop_
_entity.id
_entity.type
_entity.pdbx_description
1 polymer ?
#
loop_
_entity_poly.entity_id
_entity_poly.type
_entity_poly.pdbx_seq_one_letter_code
_entity_poly.pdbx_strand_id
1 'polypeptide(L)'
;MFPNKLLFLFITLFLLAACNEEKDSSPFKSSEIVLEVNSENFALNGKVIGNTLEDIFQIDDILIAPLDDEFKKMRENNVKLRIRFSEDVYYSVFDKILRTAVHNSMQPIRYTIGSNSSNVYIYDIREKLRNVEWKDEWANFCFVTLFEKKELISVLEFGNSDYFSNQKLMNDTTYRSSKLKCTQNYMNLSVLFPVKNSDSKYRVVFYETDSILPKVYDLKNEADLLNVLETVRKNENLQSKKDYDWINIFVRDSVDKVMTLNRVEPLIKIMANLGYRMLFTDGGF
;
A
#
# COMPACT_ATOMS: atom_id res chain seq x y z
N MET A 1 6.46 69.00 -0.85
CA MET A 1 6.57 68.40 0.50
C MET A 1 5.79 67.09 0.53
N PHE A 2 6.41 65.97 0.15
CA PHE A 2 5.87 64.61 0.37
C PHE A 2 7.02 63.67 0.72
N PRO A 3 7.58 63.74 1.95
CA PRO A 3 8.69 62.87 2.33
C PRO A 3 8.23 61.46 2.73
N ASN A 4 6.92 61.19 2.80
CA ASN A 4 6.39 59.97 3.41
C ASN A 4 6.18 58.80 2.44
N LYS A 5 6.27 58.99 1.12
CA LYS A 5 6.09 57.88 0.16
C LYS A 5 7.35 57.05 -0.05
N LEU A 6 8.54 57.65 0.08
CA LEU A 6 9.81 56.93 -0.06
C LEU A 6 10.11 56.04 1.16
N LEU A 7 9.73 56.50 2.35
CA LEU A 7 9.94 55.75 3.60
C LEU A 7 9.11 54.46 3.65
N PHE A 8 7.86 54.53 3.16
CA PHE A 8 6.99 53.35 3.08
C PHE A 8 7.51 52.29 2.10
N LEU A 9 8.13 52.71 1.00
CA LEU A 9 8.70 51.82 -0.01
C LEU A 9 9.98 51.11 0.49
N PHE A 10 10.77 51.76 1.34
CA PHE A 10 11.95 51.16 1.97
C PHE A 10 11.58 50.17 3.07
N ILE A 11 10.53 50.44 3.84
CA ILE A 11 10.07 49.53 4.90
C ILE A 11 9.46 48.25 4.31
N THR A 12 8.73 48.32 3.19
CA THR A 12 8.26 47.11 2.50
C THR A 12 9.40 46.33 1.85
N LEU A 13 10.44 46.99 1.32
CA LEU A 13 11.63 46.28 0.82
C LEU A 13 12.41 45.54 1.91
N PHE A 14 12.55 46.14 3.11
CA PHE A 14 13.20 45.47 4.24
C PHE A 14 12.37 44.32 4.83
N LEU A 15 11.04 44.42 4.80
CA LEU A 15 10.15 43.31 5.20
C LEU A 15 10.14 42.16 4.18
N LEU A 16 10.34 42.44 2.89
CA LEU A 16 10.48 41.41 1.85
C LEU A 16 11.86 40.74 1.86
N ALA A 17 12.93 41.48 2.21
CA ALA A 17 14.29 40.94 2.32
C ALA A 17 14.52 40.14 3.62
N ALA A 18 13.74 40.37 4.67
CA ALA A 18 13.84 39.66 5.95
C ALA A 18 13.16 38.27 5.97
N CYS A 19 12.48 37.86 4.89
CA CYS A 19 11.96 36.49 4.73
C CYS A 19 12.95 35.53 4.06
N ASN A 20 14.20 35.96 3.84
CA ASN A 20 15.25 35.12 3.25
C ASN A 20 16.37 34.81 4.27
N GLU A 21 16.00 34.52 5.53
CA GLU A 21 16.90 33.73 6.37
C GLU A 21 16.89 32.27 5.87
N GLU A 22 17.76 31.95 4.92
CA GLU A 22 18.34 30.61 4.79
C GLU A 22 19.12 30.33 6.09
N LYS A 23 18.37 29.96 7.13
CA LYS A 23 18.96 29.53 8.39
C LYS A 23 19.44 28.10 8.21
N ASP A 24 20.77 27.98 8.11
CA ASP A 24 21.57 26.78 8.33
C ASP A 24 20.77 25.68 9.03
N SER A 25 20.32 24.71 8.23
CA SER A 25 19.74 23.50 8.74
C SER A 25 20.52 22.32 8.21
N SER A 26 21.24 21.66 9.12
CA SER A 26 21.38 20.21 9.03
C SER A 26 20.05 19.64 8.51
N PRO A 27 20.06 18.81 7.45
CA PRO A 27 18.85 18.46 6.71
C PRO A 27 17.78 17.81 7.60
N PHE A 28 18.16 17.27 8.75
CA PHE A 28 17.25 16.62 9.70
C PHE A 28 17.49 17.13 11.13
N LYS A 29 16.82 18.21 11.53
CA LYS A 29 16.84 18.72 12.92
C LYS A 29 15.92 17.94 13.87
N SER A 30 15.06 17.07 13.34
CA SER A 30 14.02 16.33 14.10
C SER A 30 14.27 14.82 14.05
N SER A 31 13.97 14.11 15.14
CA SER A 31 13.97 12.64 15.20
C SER A 31 12.85 11.98 14.39
N GLU A 32 11.91 12.77 13.89
CA GLU A 32 10.84 12.37 12.98
C GLU A 32 10.73 13.36 11.82
N ILE A 33 10.62 12.83 10.61
CA ILE A 33 10.39 13.58 9.37
C ILE A 33 9.00 13.24 8.86
N VAL A 34 8.31 14.26 8.34
CA VAL A 34 7.00 14.12 7.74
C VAL A 34 7.13 14.24 6.22
N LEU A 35 6.73 13.20 5.51
CA LEU A 35 6.47 13.23 4.08
C LEU A 35 4.99 13.53 3.87
N GLU A 36 4.69 14.64 3.22
CA GLU A 36 3.32 15.03 2.85
C GLU A 36 3.15 14.78 1.35
N VAL A 37 2.07 14.08 0.98
CA VAL A 37 1.82 13.63 -0.39
C VAL A 37 0.40 14.03 -0.77
N ASN A 38 0.26 14.80 -1.84
CA ASN A 38 -1.03 15.13 -2.45
C ASN A 38 -1.01 14.75 -3.94
N SER A 39 -2.11 14.99 -4.65
CA SER A 39 -2.23 14.65 -6.07
C SER A 39 -1.26 15.41 -6.98
N GLU A 40 -0.76 16.57 -6.55
CA GLU A 40 0.12 17.43 -7.35
C GLU A 40 1.61 17.22 -7.03
N ASN A 41 1.95 17.16 -5.75
CA ASN A 41 3.33 17.16 -5.27
C ASN A 41 3.51 16.33 -3.99
N PHE A 42 4.78 16.08 -3.68
CA PHE A 42 5.20 15.55 -2.40
C PHE A 42 6.30 16.42 -1.79
N ALA A 43 6.21 16.60 -0.47
CA ALA A 43 7.03 17.52 0.29
C ALA A 43 7.59 16.86 1.54
N LEU A 44 8.85 17.14 1.84
CA LEU A 44 9.53 16.67 3.04
C LEU A 44 9.65 17.81 4.04
N ASN A 45 9.03 17.67 5.21
CA ASN A 45 8.92 18.72 6.23
C ASN A 45 8.48 20.08 5.64
N GLY A 46 7.52 20.04 4.71
CA GLY A 46 6.99 21.23 4.02
C GLY A 46 7.80 21.73 2.83
N LYS A 47 8.99 21.18 2.55
CA LYS A 47 9.75 21.50 1.34
C LYS A 47 9.38 20.55 0.20
N VAL A 48 8.80 21.07 -0.87
CA VAL A 48 8.48 20.28 -2.08
C VAL A 48 9.76 19.69 -2.66
N ILE A 49 9.73 18.38 -2.94
CA ILE A 49 10.88 17.63 -3.48
C ILE A 49 10.55 16.91 -4.80
N GLY A 50 9.30 16.95 -5.26
CA GLY A 50 8.90 16.45 -6.58
C GLY A 50 7.39 16.56 -6.86
N ASN A 51 7.00 16.15 -8.05
CA ASN A 51 5.63 16.11 -8.58
C ASN A 51 5.08 14.68 -8.51
N THR A 52 3.87 14.52 -7.98
CA THR A 52 3.28 13.19 -7.77
C THR A 52 2.93 12.49 -9.09
N LEU A 53 2.44 13.22 -10.08
CA LEU A 53 2.04 12.65 -11.35
C LEU A 53 3.27 12.26 -12.19
N GLU A 54 4.22 13.19 -12.31
CA GLU A 54 5.39 13.06 -13.18
C GLU A 54 6.44 12.13 -12.59
N ASP A 55 6.73 12.24 -11.28
CA ASP A 55 7.85 11.49 -10.67
C ASP A 55 7.43 10.14 -10.07
N ILE A 56 6.12 9.84 -9.99
CA ILE A 56 5.63 8.62 -9.33
C ILE A 56 4.62 7.88 -10.18
N PHE A 57 3.55 8.55 -10.60
CA PHE A 57 2.43 7.87 -11.26
C PHE A 57 2.81 7.38 -12.66
N GLN A 58 3.41 8.26 -13.48
CA GLN A 58 3.74 7.98 -14.89
C GLN A 58 5.05 7.20 -15.08
N ILE A 59 5.86 7.05 -14.02
CA ILE A 59 7.15 6.35 -14.11
C ILE A 59 6.95 4.87 -13.80
N ASP A 60 7.43 4.01 -14.69
CA ASP A 60 7.35 2.54 -14.54
C ASP A 60 8.35 1.97 -13.53
N ASP A 61 9.29 2.78 -13.02
CA ASP A 61 10.22 2.37 -11.99
C ASP A 61 9.53 2.03 -10.66
N ILE A 62 10.01 0.97 -10.03
CA ILE A 62 9.50 0.50 -8.72
C ILE A 62 9.85 1.49 -7.61
N LEU A 63 11.03 2.13 -7.72
CA LEU A 63 11.54 3.07 -6.74
C LEU A 63 11.40 4.50 -7.25
N ILE A 64 10.92 5.37 -6.38
CA ILE A 64 10.76 6.79 -6.69
C ILE A 64 12.10 7.47 -6.42
N ALA A 65 12.86 7.79 -7.47
CA ALA A 65 14.24 8.27 -7.35
C ALA A 65 14.42 9.45 -6.36
N PRO A 66 13.59 10.52 -6.39
CA PRO A 66 13.69 11.60 -5.39
C PRO A 66 13.50 11.13 -3.94
N LEU A 67 12.65 10.13 -3.70
CA LEU A 67 12.40 9.59 -2.36
C LEU A 67 13.45 8.56 -1.94
N ASP A 68 13.98 7.77 -2.87
CA ASP A 68 15.01 6.78 -2.62
C ASP A 68 16.25 7.43 -1.98
N ASP A 69 16.73 8.53 -2.57
CA ASP A 69 17.87 9.28 -2.06
C ASP A 69 17.60 9.90 -0.68
N GLU A 70 16.42 10.48 -0.48
CA GLU A 70 16.06 11.07 0.81
C GLU A 70 15.91 10.00 1.89
N PHE A 71 15.28 8.86 1.61
CA PHE A 71 15.13 7.77 2.58
C PHE A 71 16.47 7.13 2.97
N LYS A 72 17.43 7.00 2.04
CA LYS A 72 18.80 6.55 2.38
C LYS A 72 19.45 7.49 3.39
N LYS A 73 19.37 8.80 3.18
CA LYS A 73 19.90 9.80 4.10
C LYS A 73 19.20 9.73 5.46
N MET A 74 17.87 9.58 5.49
CA MET A 74 17.12 9.44 6.75
C MET A 74 17.54 8.20 7.54
N ARG A 75 17.72 7.07 6.84
CA ARG A 75 18.19 5.82 7.44
C ARG A 75 19.57 5.99 8.08
N GLU A 76 20.51 6.59 7.36
CA GLU A 76 21.88 6.85 7.87
C GLU A 76 21.88 7.73 9.13
N ASN A 77 20.94 8.68 9.19
CA ASN A 77 20.75 9.57 10.33
C ASN A 77 19.80 8.99 11.41
N ASN A 78 19.34 7.74 11.25
CA ASN A 78 18.42 7.06 12.17
C ASN A 78 17.13 7.86 12.47
N VAL A 79 16.57 8.50 11.43
CA VAL A 79 15.38 9.35 11.56
C VAL A 79 14.12 8.55 11.25
N LYS A 80 13.05 8.78 12.02
CA LYS A 80 11.76 8.13 11.79
C LYS A 80 10.98 8.82 10.68
N LEU A 81 10.28 8.03 9.87
CA LEU A 81 9.40 8.53 8.80
C LEU A 81 7.93 8.45 9.24
N ARG A 82 7.21 9.56 9.05
CA ARG A 82 5.76 9.62 9.06
C ARG A 82 5.28 10.11 7.70
N ILE A 83 4.26 9.47 7.15
CA ILE A 83 3.71 9.85 5.84
C ILE A 83 2.27 10.34 6.00
N ARG A 84 1.92 11.45 5.36
CA ARG A 84 0.56 11.97 5.30
C ARG A 84 0.13 12.00 3.85
N PHE A 85 -0.89 11.22 3.52
CA PHE A 85 -1.47 11.22 2.18
C PHE A 85 -2.75 12.05 2.17
N SER A 86 -2.95 12.86 1.14
CA SER A 86 -4.25 13.41 0.83
C SER A 86 -5.18 12.30 0.31
N GLU A 87 -6.48 12.51 0.49
CA GLU A 87 -7.54 11.56 0.11
C GLU A 87 -7.65 11.32 -1.40
N ASP A 88 -7.19 12.28 -2.21
CA ASP A 88 -7.22 12.27 -3.67
C ASP A 88 -5.97 11.61 -4.30
N VAL A 89 -5.00 11.19 -3.50
CA VAL A 89 -3.81 10.47 -3.98
C VAL A 89 -4.23 9.13 -4.61
N TYR A 90 -3.63 8.79 -5.75
CA TYR A 90 -3.85 7.50 -6.40
C TYR A 90 -3.29 6.34 -5.56
N TYR A 91 -3.98 5.21 -5.57
CA TYR A 91 -3.57 4.02 -4.83
C TYR A 91 -2.20 3.50 -5.28
N SER A 92 -1.92 3.55 -6.57
CA SER A 92 -0.61 3.17 -7.15
C SER A 92 0.53 4.04 -6.61
N VAL A 93 0.33 5.35 -6.48
CA VAL A 93 1.29 6.27 -5.84
C VAL A 93 1.51 5.88 -4.38
N PHE A 94 0.43 5.63 -3.64
CA PHE A 94 0.49 5.19 -2.25
C PHE A 94 1.30 3.89 -2.08
N ASP A 95 1.02 2.86 -2.89
CA ASP A 95 1.75 1.59 -2.87
C ASP A 95 3.23 1.78 -3.22
N LYS A 96 3.54 2.53 -4.29
CA LYS A 96 4.94 2.82 -4.69
C LYS A 96 5.73 3.55 -3.61
N ILE A 97 5.14 4.53 -2.92
CA ILE A 97 5.80 5.26 -1.82
C ILE A 97 6.10 4.31 -0.66
N LEU A 98 5.13 3.49 -0.25
CA LEU A 98 5.34 2.50 0.81
C LEU A 98 6.44 1.50 0.42
N ARG A 99 6.45 1.00 -0.82
CA ARG A 99 7.50 0.10 -1.33
C ARG A 99 8.88 0.76 -1.34
N THR A 100 8.98 2.01 -1.78
CA THR A 100 10.25 2.76 -1.79
C THR A 100 10.79 2.93 -0.36
N ALA A 101 9.92 3.24 0.60
CA ALA A 101 10.31 3.33 2.01
C ALA A 101 10.77 1.98 2.59
N VAL A 102 10.05 0.88 2.29
CA VAL A 102 10.44 -0.47 2.69
C VAL A 102 11.79 -0.88 2.11
N HIS A 103 12.01 -0.61 0.82
CA HIS A 103 13.29 -0.88 0.16
C HIS A 103 14.46 -0.20 0.91
N ASN A 104 14.22 1.01 1.40
CA ASN A 104 15.17 1.78 2.18
C ASN A 104 15.17 1.45 3.68
N SER A 105 14.56 0.34 4.08
CA SER A 105 14.50 -0.12 5.49
C SER A 105 13.84 0.89 6.44
N MET A 106 13.00 1.78 5.93
CA MET A 106 12.26 2.76 6.73
C MET A 106 11.03 2.09 7.35
N GLN A 107 11.22 1.18 8.31
CA GLN A 107 10.12 0.45 8.96
C GLN A 107 10.23 0.45 10.50
N PRO A 108 9.10 0.55 11.23
CA PRO A 108 7.72 0.61 10.75
C PRO A 108 7.34 2.00 10.20
N ILE A 109 6.47 2.05 9.19
CA ILE A 109 5.98 3.31 8.61
C ILE A 109 4.67 3.69 9.30
N ARG A 110 4.62 4.90 9.88
CA ARG A 110 3.36 5.49 10.34
C ARG A 110 2.76 6.31 9.21
N TYR A 111 1.48 6.09 8.91
CA TYR A 111 0.80 6.89 7.88
C TYR A 111 -0.62 7.31 8.27
N THR A 112 -1.07 8.41 7.66
CA THR A 112 -2.44 8.93 7.77
C THR A 112 -2.97 9.22 6.36
N ILE A 113 -4.29 9.15 6.19
CA ILE A 113 -4.97 9.46 4.91
C ILE A 113 -6.00 10.56 5.19
N GLY A 114 -6.00 11.62 4.40
CA GLY A 114 -6.87 12.78 4.58
C GLY A 114 -6.33 13.81 5.57
N SER A 115 -6.82 15.05 5.43
CA SER A 115 -6.39 16.22 6.21
C SER A 115 -6.91 16.23 7.65
N ASN A 116 -7.95 15.43 7.95
CA ASN A 116 -8.64 15.38 9.25
C ASN A 116 -8.56 14.01 9.94
N SER A 117 -7.76 13.05 9.47
CA SER A 117 -7.78 11.71 10.07
C SER A 117 -7.03 11.66 11.40
N SER A 118 -7.80 11.40 12.47
CA SER A 118 -7.26 10.96 13.76
C SER A 118 -6.67 9.55 13.71
N ASN A 119 -6.95 8.79 12.64
CA ASN A 119 -6.49 7.42 12.46
C ASN A 119 -5.04 7.42 11.98
N VAL A 120 -4.15 6.91 12.85
CA VAL A 120 -2.76 6.62 12.48
C VAL A 120 -2.64 5.13 12.22
N TYR A 121 -2.31 4.78 10.99
CA TYR A 121 -2.08 3.41 10.57
C TYR A 121 -0.58 3.07 10.61
N ILE A 122 -0.27 1.79 10.74
CA ILE A 122 1.11 1.28 10.75
C ILE A 122 1.26 0.28 9.61
N TYR A 123 2.25 0.52 8.75
CA TYR A 123 2.69 -0.43 7.76
C TYR A 123 4.06 -0.99 8.18
N ASP A 124 4.07 -2.28 8.55
CA ASP A 124 5.27 -2.99 8.97
C ASP A 124 5.23 -4.41 8.42
N ILE A 125 6.01 -4.67 7.38
CA ILE A 125 6.12 -5.99 6.76
C ILE A 125 7.28 -6.81 7.31
N ARG A 126 8.01 -6.32 8.33
CA ARG A 126 9.17 -7.05 8.87
C ARG A 126 8.76 -8.38 9.47
N GLU A 127 7.60 -8.47 10.13
CA GLU A 127 7.11 -9.75 10.65
C GLU A 127 6.74 -10.72 9.52
N LYS A 128 6.12 -10.22 8.44
CA LYS A 128 5.89 -11.04 7.23
C LYS A 128 7.22 -11.55 6.68
N LEU A 129 8.20 -10.65 6.53
CA LEU A 129 9.54 -10.97 6.00
C LEU A 129 10.41 -11.79 6.95
N ARG A 130 10.12 -11.82 8.26
CA ARG A 130 10.79 -12.71 9.23
C ARG A 130 10.20 -14.10 9.21
N ASN A 131 8.88 -14.21 9.06
CA ASN A 131 8.19 -15.49 8.90
C ASN A 131 8.50 -16.14 7.53
N VAL A 132 8.85 -15.32 6.54
CA VAL A 132 9.56 -15.73 5.33
C VAL A 132 11.05 -15.75 5.66
N GLU A 133 11.51 -16.74 6.42
CA GLU A 133 12.95 -16.94 6.56
C GLU A 133 13.53 -17.04 5.15
N TRP A 134 14.39 -16.10 4.74
CA TRP A 134 15.03 -16.12 3.42
C TRP A 134 15.96 -17.34 3.21
N LYS A 135 16.03 -18.24 4.21
CA LYS A 135 16.67 -19.56 4.18
C LYS A 135 15.68 -20.71 3.97
N ASP A 136 14.37 -20.49 4.13
CA ASP A 136 13.31 -21.43 3.79
C ASP A 136 12.82 -21.10 2.37
N GLU A 137 13.46 -21.72 1.37
CA GLU A 137 13.07 -21.63 -0.04
C GLU A 137 11.57 -21.86 -0.25
N TRP A 138 10.92 -22.62 0.64
CA TRP A 138 9.48 -22.88 0.57
C TRP A 138 8.61 -21.70 0.98
N ALA A 139 9.03 -20.85 1.92
CA ALA A 139 8.25 -19.66 2.28
C ALA A 139 8.28 -18.61 1.14
N ASN A 140 9.45 -18.44 0.51
CA ASN A 140 9.60 -17.62 -0.70
C ASN A 140 8.79 -18.20 -1.86
N PHE A 141 8.88 -19.52 -2.07
CA PHE A 141 8.07 -20.22 -3.07
C PHE A 141 6.57 -19.98 -2.80
N CYS A 142 6.08 -20.15 -1.59
CA CYS A 142 4.65 -19.95 -1.29
C CYS A 142 4.21 -18.49 -1.40
N PHE A 143 5.06 -17.52 -1.05
CA PHE A 143 4.78 -16.12 -1.31
C PHE A 143 4.61 -15.86 -2.81
N VAL A 144 5.54 -16.36 -3.64
CA VAL A 144 5.48 -16.21 -5.10
C VAL A 144 4.32 -16.99 -5.72
N THR A 145 4.05 -18.22 -5.26
CA THR A 145 3.05 -19.15 -5.82
C THR A 145 1.61 -18.85 -5.38
N LEU A 146 1.39 -18.32 -4.16
CA LEU A 146 0.05 -17.92 -3.73
C LEU A 146 -0.28 -16.48 -4.11
N PHE A 147 0.70 -15.57 -4.13
CA PHE A 147 0.54 -14.20 -4.66
C PHE A 147 1.02 -14.11 -6.11
N GLU A 148 0.78 -15.14 -6.92
CA GLU A 148 0.92 -14.94 -8.35
C GLU A 148 -0.06 -13.85 -8.75
N LYS A 149 0.46 -12.63 -8.98
CA LYS A 149 -0.30 -11.44 -9.33
C LYS A 149 -1.30 -11.74 -10.46
N LYS A 150 -0.89 -12.61 -11.39
CA LYS A 150 -1.69 -13.13 -12.50
C LYS A 150 -2.93 -13.92 -12.04
N GLU A 151 -2.84 -14.69 -10.97
CA GLU A 151 -3.99 -15.42 -10.41
C GLU A 151 -4.99 -14.47 -9.79
N LEU A 152 -4.54 -13.51 -8.97
CA LEU A 152 -5.43 -12.51 -8.37
C LEU A 152 -6.09 -11.65 -9.44
N ILE A 153 -5.35 -11.26 -10.48
CA ILE A 153 -5.88 -10.58 -11.66
C ILE A 153 -6.92 -11.44 -12.37
N SER A 154 -6.67 -12.74 -12.53
CA SER A 154 -7.60 -13.59 -13.24
C SER A 154 -8.86 -13.90 -12.43
N VAL A 155 -8.73 -14.13 -11.12
CA VAL A 155 -9.87 -14.22 -10.20
C VAL A 155 -10.66 -12.91 -10.21
N LEU A 156 -10.02 -11.74 -10.34
CA LEU A 156 -10.69 -10.45 -10.52
C LEU A 156 -11.47 -10.35 -11.83
N GLU A 157 -10.89 -10.79 -12.94
CA GLU A 157 -11.48 -10.62 -14.28
C GLU A 157 -12.58 -11.65 -14.57
N PHE A 158 -12.38 -12.91 -14.18
CA PHE A 158 -13.20 -14.03 -14.66
C PHE A 158 -13.83 -14.86 -13.54
N GLY A 159 -13.55 -14.55 -12.27
CA GLY A 159 -14.02 -15.36 -11.15
C GLY A 159 -13.35 -16.74 -11.10
N ASN A 160 -13.97 -17.70 -10.40
CA ASN A 160 -13.39 -19.02 -10.14
C ASN A 160 -13.36 -19.95 -11.37
N SER A 161 -14.19 -19.72 -12.39
CA SER A 161 -14.49 -20.74 -13.42
C SER A 161 -13.47 -20.84 -14.55
N ASP A 162 -12.76 -19.77 -14.90
CA ASP A 162 -12.07 -19.71 -16.21
C ASP A 162 -10.53 -19.77 -16.11
N TYR A 163 -9.93 -19.39 -14.98
CA TYR A 163 -8.47 -19.45 -14.80
C TYR A 163 -7.99 -20.84 -14.37
N PHE A 164 -8.62 -21.41 -13.36
CA PHE A 164 -8.22 -22.71 -12.82
C PHE A 164 -8.69 -23.89 -13.69
N SER A 165 -9.64 -23.66 -14.60
CA SER A 165 -10.05 -24.62 -15.62
C SER A 165 -9.12 -24.63 -16.84
N ASN A 166 -8.26 -23.61 -17.01
CA ASN A 166 -7.23 -23.63 -18.05
C ASN A 166 -6.16 -24.67 -17.71
N GLN A 167 -6.05 -25.66 -18.59
CA GLN A 167 -5.45 -26.99 -18.42
C GLN A 167 -4.01 -27.06 -17.88
N LYS A 168 -3.28 -25.94 -17.78
CA LYS A 168 -1.87 -25.93 -17.37
C LYS A 168 -1.69 -26.19 -15.87
N LEU A 169 -2.62 -25.71 -15.04
CA LEU A 169 -2.55 -25.82 -13.57
C LEU A 169 -2.97 -27.21 -13.06
N MET A 170 -3.87 -27.87 -13.79
CA MET A 170 -4.34 -29.25 -13.50
C MET A 170 -3.37 -30.33 -13.99
N ASN A 171 -2.55 -30.04 -15.01
CA ASN A 171 -1.68 -31.03 -15.65
C ASN A 171 -0.24 -31.04 -15.10
N ASP A 172 0.18 -30.02 -14.35
CA ASP A 172 1.51 -29.97 -13.70
C ASP A 172 1.43 -30.50 -12.26
N THR A 173 1.80 -31.76 -12.08
CA THR A 173 1.81 -32.44 -10.78
C THR A 173 2.74 -31.78 -9.76
N THR A 174 3.88 -31.23 -10.20
CA THR A 174 4.85 -30.58 -9.33
C THR A 174 4.27 -29.28 -8.81
N TYR A 175 3.74 -28.44 -9.71
CA TYR A 175 3.10 -27.19 -9.35
C TYR A 175 1.94 -27.41 -8.37
N ARG A 176 1.05 -28.37 -8.68
CA ARG A 176 -0.11 -28.70 -7.84
C ARG A 176 0.30 -29.16 -6.44
N SER A 177 1.30 -30.03 -6.35
CA SER A 177 1.79 -30.55 -5.06
C SER A 177 2.39 -29.43 -4.22
N SER A 178 3.18 -28.55 -4.85
CA SER A 178 3.77 -27.41 -4.16
C SER A 178 2.72 -26.39 -3.72
N LYS A 179 1.70 -26.13 -4.54
CA LYS A 179 0.59 -25.24 -4.18
C LYS A 179 -0.22 -25.78 -3.01
N LEU A 180 -0.54 -27.08 -3.00
CA LEU A 180 -1.21 -27.74 -1.88
C LEU A 180 -0.41 -27.60 -0.57
N LYS A 181 0.91 -27.81 -0.63
CA LYS A 181 1.80 -27.62 0.52
C LYS A 181 1.81 -26.17 1.02
N CYS A 182 1.67 -25.20 0.10
CA CYS A 182 1.53 -23.81 0.48
C CYS A 182 0.20 -23.54 1.18
N THR A 183 -0.91 -24.06 0.67
CA THR A 183 -2.23 -23.84 1.28
C THR A 183 -2.40 -24.54 2.62
N GLN A 184 -1.56 -25.51 2.96
CA GLN A 184 -1.45 -26.05 4.34
C GLN A 184 -0.94 -25.02 5.35
N ASN A 185 -0.03 -24.15 4.95
CA ASN A 185 0.65 -23.22 5.87
C ASN A 185 0.16 -21.77 5.75
N TYR A 186 -0.41 -21.40 4.61
CA TYR A 186 -0.79 -20.03 4.27
C TYR A 186 -2.20 -19.97 3.69
N MET A 187 -2.95 -18.94 4.07
CA MET A 187 -4.30 -18.66 3.59
C MET A 187 -4.31 -17.68 2.42
N ASN A 188 -3.40 -16.71 2.42
CA ASN A 188 -3.37 -15.61 1.47
C ASN A 188 -4.75 -14.91 1.30
N LEU A 189 -5.27 -14.36 2.39
CA LEU A 189 -6.50 -13.59 2.36
C LEU A 189 -6.29 -12.27 1.63
N SER A 190 -7.10 -12.03 0.61
CA SER A 190 -7.08 -10.81 -0.19
C SER A 190 -8.50 -10.22 -0.30
N VAL A 191 -8.59 -8.89 -0.25
CA VAL A 191 -9.78 -8.12 -0.66
C VAL A 191 -9.43 -7.36 -1.91
N LEU A 192 -10.28 -7.50 -2.92
CA LEU A 192 -10.04 -6.97 -4.25
C LEU A 192 -11.20 -6.04 -4.67
N PHE A 193 -10.86 -5.00 -5.42
CA PHE A 193 -11.83 -4.07 -6.02
C PHE A 193 -12.12 -4.50 -7.46
N PRO A 194 -13.34 -4.98 -7.78
CA PRO A 194 -13.68 -5.41 -9.14
C PRO A 194 -13.63 -4.28 -10.16
N VAL A 195 -13.09 -4.56 -11.35
CA VAL A 195 -12.69 -3.53 -12.33
C VAL A 195 -13.81 -3.21 -13.35
N LYS A 196 -14.57 -4.20 -13.83
CA LYS A 196 -15.67 -4.02 -14.82
C LYS A 196 -16.85 -4.98 -14.60
N ASN A 197 -18.07 -4.52 -14.94
CA ASN A 197 -19.32 -5.29 -15.09
C ASN A 197 -19.70 -6.26 -13.96
N SER A 198 -19.15 -6.09 -12.76
CA SER A 198 -19.55 -6.85 -11.59
C SER A 198 -20.57 -6.04 -10.79
N ASP A 199 -21.68 -6.67 -10.44
CA ASP A 199 -22.62 -6.16 -9.43
C ASP A 199 -21.98 -6.10 -8.02
N SER A 200 -20.76 -6.60 -7.88
CA SER A 200 -20.02 -6.67 -6.62
C SER A 200 -19.16 -5.42 -6.42
N LYS A 201 -19.22 -4.86 -5.21
CA LYS A 201 -18.35 -3.79 -4.73
C LYS A 201 -16.98 -4.33 -4.28
N TYR A 202 -16.95 -5.53 -3.71
CA TYR A 202 -15.74 -6.19 -3.23
C TYR A 202 -15.72 -7.65 -3.66
N ARG A 203 -14.51 -8.19 -3.82
CA ARG A 203 -14.27 -9.62 -3.93
C ARG A 203 -13.31 -10.05 -2.84
N VAL A 204 -13.67 -11.08 -2.06
CA VAL A 204 -12.79 -11.67 -1.05
C VAL A 204 -12.28 -13.01 -1.56
N VAL A 205 -10.98 -13.23 -1.48
CA VAL A 205 -10.32 -14.43 -1.99
C VAL A 205 -9.38 -14.97 -0.92
N PHE A 206 -9.43 -16.28 -0.66
CA PHE A 206 -8.47 -16.95 0.21
C PHE A 206 -8.43 -18.45 -0.05
N TYR A 207 -7.34 -19.10 0.38
CA TYR A 207 -7.19 -20.54 0.31
C TYR A 207 -7.52 -21.19 1.65
N GLU A 208 -8.25 -22.30 1.58
CA GLU A 208 -8.45 -23.20 2.71
C GLU A 208 -7.33 -24.24 2.79
N THR A 209 -7.19 -24.86 3.97
CA THR A 209 -6.30 -26.00 4.17
C THR A 209 -6.58 -27.09 3.13
N ASP A 210 -5.52 -27.60 2.51
CA ASP A 210 -5.57 -28.68 1.52
C ASP A 210 -6.44 -28.40 0.28
N SER A 211 -6.76 -27.13 0.01
CA SER A 211 -7.41 -26.73 -1.23
C SER A 211 -6.40 -26.13 -2.20
N ILE A 212 -6.44 -26.55 -3.47
CA ILE A 212 -5.68 -25.90 -4.56
C ILE A 212 -6.47 -24.76 -5.21
N LEU A 213 -7.77 -24.70 -4.98
CA LEU A 213 -8.67 -23.66 -5.48
C LEU A 213 -9.00 -22.68 -4.36
N PRO A 214 -8.97 -21.37 -4.62
CA PRO A 214 -9.37 -20.41 -3.62
C PRO A 214 -10.89 -20.37 -3.46
N LYS A 215 -11.33 -20.07 -2.23
CA LYS A 215 -12.68 -19.58 -1.99
C LYS A 215 -12.78 -18.13 -2.46
N VAL A 216 -13.86 -17.83 -3.15
CA VAL A 216 -14.15 -16.50 -3.70
C VAL A 216 -15.55 -16.09 -3.28
N TYR A 217 -15.65 -14.88 -2.72
CA TYR A 217 -16.91 -14.27 -2.33
C TYR A 217 -17.09 -12.95 -3.08
N ASP A 218 -18.22 -12.82 -3.76
CA ASP A 218 -18.65 -11.63 -4.48
C ASP A 218 -19.64 -10.84 -3.63
N LEU A 219 -19.27 -9.61 -3.24
CA LEU A 219 -19.92 -8.87 -2.17
C LEU A 219 -20.39 -7.50 -2.66
N LYS A 220 -21.64 -7.15 -2.34
CA LYS A 220 -22.27 -5.94 -2.86
C LYS A 220 -22.05 -4.71 -1.97
N ASN A 221 -21.77 -4.91 -0.69
CA ASN A 221 -21.67 -3.84 0.30
C ASN A 221 -20.67 -4.17 1.43
N GLU A 222 -20.47 -3.20 2.33
CA GLU A 222 -19.53 -3.30 3.45
C GLU A 222 -20.00 -4.25 4.57
N ALA A 223 -21.32 -4.43 4.76
CA ALA A 223 -21.84 -5.35 5.75
C ALA A 223 -21.55 -6.81 5.36
N ASP A 224 -21.73 -7.14 4.08
CA ASP A 224 -21.38 -8.46 3.54
C ASP A 224 -19.88 -8.74 3.68
N LEU A 225 -19.05 -7.72 3.40
CA LEU A 225 -17.60 -7.78 3.60
C LEU A 225 -17.23 -8.05 5.05
N LEU A 226 -17.79 -7.29 5.98
CA LEU A 226 -17.55 -7.49 7.41
C LEU A 226 -17.93 -8.91 7.84
N ASN A 227 -19.09 -9.39 7.40
CA ASN A 227 -19.57 -10.74 7.74
C ASN A 227 -18.63 -11.84 7.23
N VAL A 228 -18.16 -11.75 5.98
CA VAL A 228 -17.21 -12.72 5.42
C VAL A 228 -15.87 -12.67 6.18
N LEU A 229 -15.32 -11.48 6.42
CA LEU A 229 -14.04 -11.34 7.11
C LEU A 229 -14.10 -11.80 8.57
N GLU A 230 -15.21 -11.57 9.26
CA GLU A 230 -15.44 -12.13 10.59
C GLU A 230 -15.57 -13.65 10.56
N THR A 231 -16.22 -14.21 9.53
CA THR A 231 -16.34 -15.66 9.36
C THR A 231 -14.96 -16.30 9.18
N VAL A 232 -14.12 -15.71 8.31
CA VAL A 232 -12.72 -16.13 8.13
C VAL A 232 -11.95 -16.03 9.45
N ARG A 233 -12.10 -14.93 10.18
CA ARG A 233 -11.45 -14.68 11.48
C ARG A 233 -11.99 -15.54 12.65
N LYS A 234 -13.10 -16.26 12.46
CA LYS A 234 -13.64 -17.18 13.48
C LYS A 234 -13.41 -18.64 13.12
N ASN A 235 -12.86 -18.90 11.93
CA ASN A 235 -12.61 -20.25 11.45
C ASN A 235 -11.35 -20.85 12.11
N GLU A 236 -11.56 -21.79 13.04
CA GLU A 236 -10.50 -22.48 13.77
C GLU A 236 -9.50 -23.19 12.84
N ASN A 237 -9.95 -23.69 11.68
CA ASN A 237 -9.07 -24.36 10.72
C ASN A 237 -8.08 -23.41 10.03
N LEU A 238 -8.37 -22.09 10.04
CA LEU A 238 -7.53 -21.06 9.42
C LEU A 238 -6.61 -20.38 10.45
N GLN A 239 -6.92 -20.46 11.75
CA GLN A 239 -6.12 -19.83 12.81
C GLN A 239 -4.69 -20.39 12.91
N SER A 240 -4.46 -21.61 12.43
CA SER A 240 -3.13 -22.24 12.39
C SER A 240 -2.23 -21.73 11.25
N LYS A 241 -2.77 -20.93 10.32
CA LYS A 241 -2.01 -20.41 9.17
C LYS A 241 -1.01 -19.35 9.62
N LYS A 242 0.20 -19.40 9.05
CA LYS A 242 1.29 -18.47 9.38
C LYS A 242 0.99 -17.02 9.01
N ASP A 243 0.02 -16.79 8.13
CA ASP A 243 -0.43 -15.48 7.67
C ASP A 243 -1.87 -15.16 8.05
N TYR A 244 -2.41 -15.84 9.06
CA TYR A 244 -3.81 -15.69 9.47
C TYR A 244 -4.21 -14.25 9.84
N ASP A 245 -3.29 -13.50 10.44
CA ASP A 245 -3.47 -12.10 10.81
C ASP A 245 -3.17 -11.13 9.66
N TRP A 246 -2.83 -11.62 8.46
CA TRP A 246 -2.53 -10.80 7.30
C TRP A 246 -3.68 -10.75 6.31
N ILE A 247 -3.89 -9.56 5.76
CA ILE A 247 -4.80 -9.34 4.63
C ILE A 247 -4.12 -8.47 3.57
N ASN A 248 -4.28 -8.86 2.31
CA ASN A 248 -3.83 -8.05 1.19
C ASN A 248 -4.99 -7.23 0.65
N ILE A 249 -4.79 -5.92 0.53
CA ILE A 249 -5.67 -5.04 -0.22
C ILE A 249 -5.10 -4.98 -1.63
N PHE A 250 -5.82 -5.57 -2.57
CA PHE A 250 -5.43 -5.62 -3.96
C PHE A 250 -6.32 -4.68 -4.77
N VAL A 251 -5.70 -3.69 -5.40
CA VAL A 251 -6.36 -2.78 -6.32
C VAL A 251 -5.77 -3.02 -7.68
N ARG A 252 -6.60 -3.02 -8.72
CA ARG A 252 -6.13 -2.93 -10.09
C ARG A 252 -6.77 -1.71 -10.71
N ASP A 253 -5.93 -0.74 -11.01
CA ASP A 253 -6.36 0.39 -11.83
C ASP A 253 -6.70 -0.09 -13.23
N SER A 254 -7.64 0.60 -13.87
CA SER A 254 -7.93 0.42 -15.29
C SER A 254 -7.98 1.76 -15.97
N VAL A 255 -7.83 1.76 -17.29
CA VAL A 255 -7.84 2.97 -18.12
C VAL A 255 -9.04 3.87 -17.81
N ASP A 256 -10.17 3.28 -17.40
CA ASP A 256 -11.43 3.99 -17.13
C ASP A 256 -11.69 4.26 -15.64
N LYS A 257 -10.91 3.68 -14.73
CA LYS A 257 -11.08 3.79 -13.26
C LYS A 257 -9.72 3.67 -12.56
N VAL A 258 -9.11 4.81 -12.27
CA VAL A 258 -8.01 4.90 -11.31
C VAL A 258 -8.59 5.00 -9.90
N MET A 259 -8.04 4.25 -8.96
CA MET A 259 -8.48 4.25 -7.57
C MET A 259 -7.73 5.30 -6.76
N THR A 260 -8.46 6.09 -5.99
CA THR A 260 -7.93 7.08 -5.05
C THR A 260 -8.11 6.63 -3.60
N LEU A 261 -7.31 7.18 -2.68
CA LEU A 261 -7.29 6.75 -1.29
C LEU A 261 -8.61 6.97 -0.55
N ASN A 262 -9.42 7.98 -0.89
CA ASN A 262 -10.76 8.17 -0.32
C ASN A 262 -11.69 6.96 -0.53
N ARG A 263 -11.47 6.15 -1.58
CA ARG A 263 -12.23 4.93 -1.84
C ARG A 263 -11.68 3.70 -1.12
N VAL A 264 -10.41 3.74 -0.73
CA VAL A 264 -9.68 2.62 -0.11
C VAL A 264 -9.58 2.79 1.42
N GLU A 265 -9.51 4.01 1.94
CA GLU A 265 -9.40 4.32 3.38
C GLU A 265 -10.50 3.66 4.22
N PRO A 266 -11.79 3.64 3.81
CA PRO A 266 -12.82 2.93 4.58
C PRO A 266 -12.50 1.45 4.75
N LEU A 267 -11.88 0.82 3.74
CA LEU A 267 -11.45 -0.58 3.79
C LEU A 267 -10.28 -0.77 4.76
N ILE A 268 -9.27 0.10 4.68
CA ILE A 268 -8.11 0.11 5.60
C ILE A 268 -8.61 0.20 7.04
N LYS A 269 -9.58 1.08 7.31
CA LYS A 269 -10.20 1.25 8.62
C LYS A 269 -10.91 -0.01 9.10
N ILE A 270 -11.70 -0.66 8.23
CA ILE A 270 -12.36 -1.95 8.55
C ILE A 270 -11.31 -3.01 8.91
N MET A 271 -10.24 -3.16 8.12
CA MET A 271 -9.20 -4.16 8.39
C MET A 271 -8.45 -3.89 9.68
N ALA A 272 -8.08 -2.62 9.92
CA ALA A 272 -7.43 -2.21 11.16
C ALA A 272 -8.31 -2.50 12.38
N ASN A 273 -9.61 -2.20 12.31
CA ASN A 273 -10.56 -2.47 13.40
C ASN A 273 -10.75 -3.97 13.68
N LEU A 274 -10.65 -4.81 12.65
CA LEU A 274 -10.70 -6.27 12.80
C LEU A 274 -9.40 -6.87 13.35
N GLY A 275 -8.33 -6.06 13.40
CA GLY A 275 -7.00 -6.47 13.90
C GLY A 275 -6.09 -7.05 12.82
N TYR A 276 -6.43 -6.93 11.54
CA TYR A 276 -5.59 -7.41 10.45
C TYR A 276 -4.37 -6.52 10.23
N ARG A 277 -3.25 -7.16 9.89
CA ARG A 277 -2.06 -6.53 9.30
C ARG A 277 -2.22 -6.47 7.80
N MET A 278 -1.92 -5.30 7.23
CA MET A 278 -2.23 -5.04 5.83
C MET A 278 -1.00 -5.13 4.94
N LEU A 279 -1.17 -5.82 3.82
CA LEU A 279 -0.34 -5.69 2.63
C LEU A 279 -1.10 -4.87 1.59
N PHE A 280 -0.34 -4.14 0.77
CA PHE A 280 -0.89 -3.35 -0.32
C PHE A 280 -0.26 -3.85 -1.62
N THR A 281 -1.11 -4.13 -2.60
CA THR A 281 -0.68 -4.55 -3.93
C THR A 281 -1.45 -3.80 -4.99
N ASP A 282 -0.72 -3.18 -5.91
CA ASP A 282 -1.28 -2.67 -7.17
C ASP A 282 -1.09 -3.68 -8.33
N GLY A 283 -2.19 -3.95 -9.04
CA GLY A 283 -2.30 -4.72 -10.26
C GLY A 283 -1.55 -4.12 -11.46
N GLY A 284 -1.35 -2.80 -11.46
CA GLY A 284 -0.86 -2.06 -12.63
C GLY A 284 -1.86 -2.10 -13.81
N PHE A 285 -1.58 -1.28 -14.82
CA PHE A 285 -2.27 -1.30 -16.11
C PHE A 285 -1.90 -2.54 -16.94
#